data_AF-A0ABD1DSJ3-F1
#
_entry.id   AF-A0ABD1DSJ3-F1
#
_cell.length_a   1.000
_cell.length_b   1.000
_cell.length_c   1.000
_cell.angle_alpha   90.00
_cell.angle_beta   90.00
_cell.angle_gamma   90.00
#
_symmetry.space_group_name_H-M   'P 1'
#
loop_
_entity.id
_entity.type
_entity.pdbx_description
1 polymer ?
#
loop_
_entity_poly.entity_id
_entity_poly.type
_entity_poly.pdbx_seq_one_letter_code
_entity_poly.pdbx_strand_id
1 'polypeptide(L)'
;MASSSHGDGMSPSNWWNGEETVTYLQLLPKNRGSLLPKNPFIVSKSIQQHCGKIDNAYVEGKGTSMVLKVRGKRQVTALLKLTKLIDGTEIDILEHESKNQMRGVVSCGRSLDCTDEEILEGMKDQNVIARTCPKYIEEQEIAKIRQDQDVSFGEARRIFNAKHIQTYASTVNSESAVQQRLANAQKEESETVKALRQELAATKKALAELSGTLKELAQAKNA
;
A
#
# COMPACT_ATOMS: atom_id res chain seq x y z
N MET A 1 -49.74 -12.82 35.16
CA MET A 1 -48.89 -11.63 35.34
C MET A 1 -47.45 -12.06 35.10
N ALA A 2 -46.99 -11.96 33.85
CA ALA A 2 -45.63 -12.34 33.48
C ALA A 2 -44.76 -11.09 33.60
N SER A 3 -43.90 -11.07 34.62
CA SER A 3 -42.89 -10.04 34.83
C SER A 3 -41.75 -10.24 33.83
N SER A 4 -41.75 -9.47 32.75
CA SER A 4 -40.63 -9.37 31.82
C SER A 4 -39.50 -8.58 32.49
N SER A 5 -38.55 -9.30 33.09
CA SER A 5 -37.25 -8.75 33.47
C SER A 5 -36.56 -8.28 32.19
N HIS A 6 -36.59 -6.97 31.96
CA HIS A 6 -35.74 -6.32 30.98
C HIS A 6 -34.30 -6.60 31.41
N GLY A 7 -33.58 -7.38 30.60
CA GLY A 7 -32.14 -7.58 30.80
C GLY A 7 -31.48 -6.22 30.72
N ASP A 8 -30.98 -5.75 31.86
CA ASP A 8 -30.18 -4.54 31.95
C ASP A 8 -29.07 -4.60 30.91
N GLY A 9 -29.11 -3.62 30.00
CA GLY A 9 -28.09 -3.44 28.99
C GLY A 9 -26.73 -3.37 29.66
N MET A 10 -25.84 -4.28 29.29
CA MET A 10 -24.45 -4.26 29.72
C MET A 10 -23.84 -2.90 29.36
N SER A 11 -23.50 -2.11 30.38
CA SER A 11 -22.76 -0.86 30.21
C SER A 11 -21.42 -1.14 29.50
N PRO A 12 -21.05 -0.38 28.44
CA PRO A 12 -19.78 -0.52 27.73
C PRO A 12 -18.53 -0.35 28.62
N SER A 13 -18.71 0.20 29.82
CA SER A 13 -17.62 0.45 30.78
C SER A 13 -16.91 -0.81 31.26
N ASN A 14 -17.51 -2.00 31.13
CA ASN A 14 -16.91 -3.25 31.63
C ASN A 14 -16.07 -4.03 30.61
N TRP A 15 -15.94 -3.57 29.36
CA TRP A 15 -15.04 -4.20 28.38
C TRP A 15 -13.55 -3.83 28.57
N TRP A 16 -13.27 -2.84 29.41
CA TRP A 16 -11.94 -2.26 29.64
C TRP A 16 -11.43 -2.39 31.08
N ASN A 17 -12.05 -3.24 31.89
CA ASN A 17 -11.66 -3.38 33.29
C ASN A 17 -10.42 -4.28 33.43
N GLY A 18 -9.24 -3.65 33.48
CA GLY A 18 -8.12 -4.15 34.28
C GLY A 18 -6.91 -4.74 33.55
N GLU A 19 -6.84 -4.74 32.22
CA GLU A 19 -5.58 -5.10 31.54
C GLU A 19 -4.61 -3.93 31.55
N GLU A 20 -3.37 -4.19 31.97
CA GLU A 20 -2.24 -3.27 31.80
C GLU A 20 -2.26 -2.73 30.36
N THR A 21 -2.39 -1.41 30.22
CA THR A 21 -2.51 -0.74 28.93
C THR A 21 -1.29 -1.07 28.07
N VAL A 22 -1.51 -1.82 26.99
CA VAL A 22 -0.46 -2.13 26.01
C VAL A 22 -0.15 -0.86 25.23
N THR A 23 1.11 -0.45 25.24
CA THR A 23 1.64 0.64 24.41
C THR A 23 2.60 0.07 23.39
N TYR A 24 2.42 0.46 22.14
CA TYR A 24 3.32 0.20 21.04
C TYR A 24 4.27 1.39 20.87
N LEU A 25 5.56 1.12 20.92
CA LEU A 25 6.61 2.09 20.62
C LEU A 25 7.28 1.72 19.30
N GLN A 26 7.79 2.72 18.60
CA GLN A 26 8.56 2.57 17.38
C GLN A 26 9.99 3.01 17.63
N LEU A 27 10.93 2.09 17.43
CA LEU A 27 12.36 2.33 17.49
C LEU A 27 12.85 2.65 16.08
N LEU A 28 13.40 3.85 15.95
CA LEU A 28 13.91 4.42 14.71
C LEU A 28 15.40 4.72 14.84
N PRO A 29 16.19 4.57 13.77
CA PRO A 29 17.53 5.11 13.73
C PRO A 29 17.45 6.64 13.66
N LYS A 30 18.32 7.32 14.41
CA LYS A 30 18.31 8.79 14.46
C LYS A 30 18.67 9.44 13.11
N ASN A 31 19.49 8.76 12.31
CA ASN A 31 19.82 9.20 10.96
C ASN A 31 18.78 8.66 9.96
N ARG A 32 17.98 9.55 9.37
CA ARG A 32 16.94 9.18 8.39
C ARG A 32 17.58 8.45 7.20
N GLY A 33 17.20 7.19 7.00
CA GLY A 33 17.72 6.34 5.92
C GLY A 33 18.79 5.34 6.36
N SER A 34 19.28 5.42 7.60
CA SER A 34 20.08 4.33 8.18
C SER A 34 19.18 3.12 8.48
N LEU A 35 19.79 1.94 8.51
CA LEU A 35 19.14 0.72 8.99
C LEU A 35 19.47 0.50 10.46
N LEU A 36 18.59 -0.22 11.15
CA LEU A 36 18.89 -0.72 12.48
C LEU A 36 19.93 -1.84 12.42
N PRO A 37 20.66 -2.10 13.53
CA PRO A 37 21.61 -3.19 13.59
C PRO A 37 20.96 -4.51 13.16
N LYS A 38 21.57 -5.20 12.18
CA LYS A 38 21.07 -6.49 11.68
C LYS A 38 21.04 -7.57 12.77
N ASN A 39 21.80 -7.38 13.85
CA ASN A 39 21.87 -8.32 14.96
C ASN A 39 20.74 -8.06 15.99
N PRO A 40 19.75 -8.96 16.11
CA PRO A 40 18.64 -8.78 17.04
C PRO A 40 19.06 -8.86 18.51
N PHE A 41 20.22 -9.47 18.82
CA PHE A 41 20.74 -9.56 20.19
C PHE A 41 21.24 -8.22 20.72
N ILE A 42 21.67 -7.31 19.84
CA ILE A 42 22.08 -5.95 20.23
C ILE A 42 20.86 -5.19 20.75
N VAL A 43 19.78 -5.21 19.97
CA VAL A 43 18.54 -4.50 20.31
C VAL A 43 17.90 -5.12 21.55
N SER A 44 17.75 -6.45 21.59
CA SER A 44 17.12 -7.14 22.74
C SER A 44 17.90 -6.97 24.03
N LYS A 45 19.24 -7.09 24.03
CA LYS A 45 20.06 -6.84 25.24
C LYS A 45 19.98 -5.38 25.68
N SER A 46 20.03 -4.41 24.74
CA SER A 46 19.90 -2.99 25.08
C SER A 46 18.58 -2.70 25.78
N ILE A 47 17.47 -3.22 25.23
CA ILE A 47 16.13 -3.06 25.80
C ILE A 47 16.04 -3.75 27.17
N GLN A 48 16.50 -5.00 27.25
CA GLN A 48 16.44 -5.79 28.48
C GLN A 48 17.25 -5.14 29.62
N GLN A 49 18.40 -4.55 29.31
CA GLN A 49 19.22 -3.82 30.28
C GLN A 49 18.53 -2.54 30.78
N HIS A 50 17.77 -1.85 29.94
CA HIS A 50 17.18 -0.55 30.29
C HIS A 50 15.81 -0.66 30.98
N CYS A 51 14.93 -1.58 30.54
CA CYS A 51 13.56 -1.69 31.07
C CYS A 51 13.14 -3.12 31.45
N GLY A 52 14.05 -4.09 31.38
CA GLY A 52 13.73 -5.51 31.60
C GLY A 52 13.02 -6.15 30.41
N LYS A 53 12.41 -7.32 30.64
CA LYS A 53 11.71 -8.08 29.60
C LYS A 53 10.44 -7.33 29.15
N ILE A 54 10.29 -7.17 27.84
CA ILE A 54 9.09 -6.61 27.19
C ILE A 54 8.20 -7.74 26.63
N ASP A 55 6.97 -7.42 26.25
CA ASP A 55 5.98 -8.40 25.77
C ASP A 55 6.39 -8.96 24.40
N ASN A 56 6.68 -8.07 23.44
CA ASN A 56 7.11 -8.49 22.11
C ASN A 56 7.92 -7.39 21.39
N ALA A 57 8.77 -7.79 20.45
CA ALA A 57 9.45 -6.87 19.53
C ALA A 57 9.57 -7.51 18.14
N TYR A 58 9.28 -6.74 17.09
CA TYR A 58 9.40 -7.21 15.71
C TYR A 58 9.80 -6.07 14.77
N VAL A 59 10.31 -6.42 13.60
CA VAL A 59 10.81 -5.48 12.60
C VAL A 59 9.67 -4.93 11.74
N GLU A 60 9.73 -3.64 11.42
CA GLU A 60 8.79 -2.94 10.55
C GLU A 60 9.54 -2.15 9.46
N GLY A 61 8.86 -1.83 8.35
CA GLY A 61 9.45 -1.01 7.28
C GLY A 61 10.64 -1.66 6.56
N LYS A 62 10.63 -2.99 6.36
CA LYS A 62 11.75 -3.75 5.74
C LYS A 62 13.09 -3.62 6.49
N GLY A 63 13.07 -3.38 7.81
CA GLY A 63 14.29 -3.26 8.61
C GLY A 63 14.72 -1.83 8.93
N THR A 64 13.94 -0.83 8.51
CA THR A 64 14.19 0.58 8.86
C THR A 64 13.74 0.92 10.28
N SER A 65 12.79 0.17 10.84
CA SER A 65 12.28 0.41 12.19
C SER A 65 11.93 -0.89 12.90
N MET A 66 11.76 -0.82 14.22
CA MET A 66 11.28 -1.93 15.04
C MET A 66 10.11 -1.48 15.90
N VAL A 67 9.11 -2.33 16.04
CA VAL A 67 7.97 -2.11 16.92
C VAL A 67 8.20 -2.85 18.23
N LEU A 68 8.01 -2.16 19.34
CA LEU A 68 8.11 -2.69 20.70
C LEU A 68 6.74 -2.68 21.34
N LYS A 69 6.24 -3.84 21.76
CA LYS A 69 4.99 -4.00 22.51
C LYS A 69 5.30 -4.07 24.00
N VAL A 70 4.77 -3.13 24.76
CA VAL A 70 5.10 -2.92 26.17
C VAL A 70 3.82 -2.78 26.99
N ARG A 71 3.70 -3.45 28.14
CA ARG A 71 2.50 -3.39 29.01
C ARG A 71 2.63 -2.42 30.19
N GLY A 72 3.86 -2.14 30.62
CA GLY A 72 4.11 -1.29 31.79
C GLY A 72 4.43 0.16 31.45
N LYS A 73 3.72 1.12 32.06
CA LYS A 73 4.01 2.56 31.94
C LYS A 73 5.45 2.92 32.32
N ARG A 74 6.00 2.30 33.38
CA ARG A 74 7.39 2.49 33.81
C ARG A 74 8.39 2.10 32.72
N GLN A 75 8.12 1.00 32.02
CA GLN A 75 8.96 0.53 30.93
C GLN A 75 8.88 1.46 29.73
N VAL A 76 7.67 1.94 29.40
CA VAL A 76 7.46 2.93 28.33
C VAL A 76 8.26 4.21 28.60
N THR A 77 8.13 4.79 29.80
CA THR A 77 8.86 6.02 30.15
C THR A 77 10.38 5.82 30.17
N ALA A 78 10.86 4.63 30.54
CA ALA A 78 12.28 4.30 30.45
C ALA A 78 12.72 4.23 28.98
N LEU A 79 11.99 3.48 28.14
CA LEU A 79 12.32 3.32 26.72
C LEU A 79 12.29 4.64 25.95
N LEU A 80 11.36 5.54 26.23
CA LEU A 80 11.33 6.87 25.60
C LEU A 80 12.58 7.72 25.91
N LYS A 81 13.33 7.41 26.97
CA LYS A 81 14.59 8.09 27.32
C LYS A 81 15.83 7.42 26.72
N LEU A 82 15.68 6.23 26.13
CA LEU A 82 16.79 5.48 25.55
C LEU A 82 17.17 6.06 24.19
N THR A 83 18.37 6.62 24.10
CA THR A 83 18.88 7.30 22.89
C THR A 83 20.01 6.54 22.19
N LYS A 84 20.62 5.54 22.85
CA LYS A 84 21.74 4.76 22.31
C LYS A 84 21.61 3.28 22.67
N LEU A 85 21.98 2.42 21.73
CA LEU A 85 22.11 0.98 21.93
C LEU A 85 23.49 0.62 22.50
N ILE A 86 23.68 -0.64 22.90
CA ILE A 86 24.94 -1.15 23.46
C ILE A 86 26.14 -1.07 22.50
N ASP A 87 25.89 -0.99 21.19
CA ASP A 87 26.91 -0.86 20.15
C ASP A 87 27.24 0.60 19.81
N GLY A 88 26.61 1.56 20.49
CA GLY A 88 26.77 2.99 20.24
C GLY A 88 25.85 3.54 19.13
N THR A 89 24.99 2.72 18.52
CA THR A 89 24.02 3.19 17.52
C THR A 89 23.04 4.17 18.15
N GLU A 90 22.92 5.36 17.56
CA GLU A 90 21.95 6.38 18.00
C GLU A 90 20.56 6.07 17.46
N ILE A 91 19.58 6.03 18.36
CA ILE A 91 18.20 5.67 18.09
C ILE A 91 17.25 6.70 18.71
N ASP A 92 16.06 6.80 18.14
CA ASP A 92 14.93 7.53 18.71
C ASP A 92 13.78 6.54 18.93
N ILE A 93 13.20 6.55 20.12
CA ILE A 93 12.01 5.75 20.45
C ILE A 93 10.82 6.69 20.61
N LEU A 94 9.79 6.48 19.79
CA LEU A 94 8.56 7.27 19.76
C LEU A 94 7.34 6.40 20.00
N GLU A 95 6.21 7.00 20.38
CA GLU A 95 4.94 6.28 20.38
C GLU A 95 4.54 5.93 18.95
N HIS A 96 4.07 4.69 18.75
CA HIS A 96 3.69 4.23 17.43
C HIS A 96 2.41 4.94 16.96
N GLU A 97 2.51 5.66 15.85
CA GLU A 97 1.44 6.54 15.34
C GLU A 97 0.11 5.80 15.12
N SER A 98 0.13 4.62 14.50
CA SER A 98 -1.09 3.88 14.12
C SER A 98 -1.49 2.71 15.02
N LYS A 99 -0.57 2.12 15.80
CA LYS A 99 -0.85 0.93 16.63
C LYS A 99 -1.38 1.24 18.03
N ASN A 100 -1.23 2.49 18.49
CA ASN A 100 -1.82 2.96 19.74
C ASN A 100 -3.26 3.48 19.56
N GLN A 101 -3.85 3.28 18.38
CA GLN A 101 -5.20 3.72 18.06
C GLN A 101 -6.11 2.50 17.85
N MET A 102 -7.33 2.58 18.34
CA MET A 102 -8.37 1.61 18.04
C MET A 102 -9.33 2.18 17.00
N ARG A 103 -9.86 1.31 16.14
CA ARG A 103 -10.84 1.69 15.11
C ARG A 103 -12.11 0.89 15.34
N GLY A 104 -13.25 1.57 15.32
CA GLY A 104 -14.58 0.97 15.48
C GLY A 104 -15.58 1.61 14.54
N VAL A 105 -16.72 0.94 14.35
CA VAL A 105 -17.88 1.49 13.63
C VAL A 105 -19.00 1.64 14.63
N VAL A 106 -19.58 2.83 14.69
CA VAL A 106 -20.75 3.13 15.53
C VAL A 106 -21.93 3.39 14.60
N SER A 107 -23.01 2.63 14.78
CA SER A 107 -24.25 2.81 14.03
C SER A 107 -25.27 3.54 14.91
N CYS A 108 -25.59 4.79 14.58
CA CYS A 108 -26.60 5.57 15.29
C CYS A 108 -27.47 6.34 14.29
N GLY A 109 -28.78 6.09 14.31
CA GLY A 109 -29.73 6.78 13.43
C GLY A 109 -30.08 8.20 13.89
N ARG A 110 -29.74 8.59 15.12
CA ARG A 110 -30.06 9.92 15.68
C ARG A 110 -28.98 10.97 15.39
N SER A 111 -27.79 10.54 14.97
CA SER A 111 -26.66 11.42 14.63
C SER A 111 -26.47 11.53 13.12
N LEU A 112 -27.50 11.25 12.33
CA LEU A 112 -27.45 11.33 10.87
C LEU A 112 -27.30 12.77 10.39
N ASP A 113 -27.93 13.71 11.09
CA ASP A 113 -27.92 15.14 10.76
C ASP A 113 -26.76 15.90 11.42
N CYS A 114 -25.97 15.24 12.27
CA CYS A 114 -24.82 15.85 12.93
C CYS A 114 -23.61 15.93 11.97
N THR A 115 -22.91 17.05 11.99
CA THR A 115 -21.66 17.19 11.21
C THR A 115 -20.52 16.38 11.85
N ASP A 116 -19.44 16.17 11.07
CA ASP A 116 -18.26 15.46 11.57
C ASP A 116 -17.67 16.18 12.80
N GLU A 117 -17.67 17.51 12.79
CA GLU A 117 -17.14 18.36 13.84
C GLU A 117 -17.96 18.24 15.14
N GLU A 118 -19.29 18.29 15.04
CA GLU A 118 -20.18 18.18 16.20
C GLU A 118 -20.03 16.82 16.91
N ILE A 119 -19.87 15.76 16.12
CA ILE A 119 -19.66 14.41 16.66
C ILE A 119 -18.29 14.30 17.32
N LEU A 120 -17.24 14.83 16.68
CA LEU A 120 -15.89 14.82 17.25
C LEU A 120 -15.81 15.65 18.53
N GLU A 121 -16.48 16.79 18.58
CA GLU A 121 -16.58 17.61 19.79
C GLU A 121 -17.33 16.88 20.90
N GLY A 122 -18.50 16.29 20.59
CA GLY A 122 -19.29 15.52 21.55
C GLY A 122 -18.61 14.23 22.06
N MET A 123 -17.64 13.69 21.32
CA MET A 123 -16.88 12.48 21.70
C MET A 123 -15.45 12.75 22.16
N LYS A 124 -15.07 14.03 22.34
CA LYS A 124 -13.70 14.42 22.72
C LYS A 124 -13.25 13.81 24.05
N ASP A 125 -14.16 13.71 25.02
CA ASP A 125 -13.88 13.11 26.34
C ASP A 125 -13.51 11.61 26.26
N GLN A 126 -13.86 10.95 25.16
CA GLN A 126 -13.52 9.55 24.90
C GLN A 126 -12.25 9.40 24.06
N ASN A 127 -11.51 10.48 23.80
CA ASN A 127 -10.32 10.52 22.95
C ASN A 127 -10.56 10.02 21.52
N VAL A 128 -11.74 10.31 20.95
CA VAL A 128 -11.98 10.06 19.52
C VAL A 128 -11.23 11.09 18.70
N ILE A 129 -10.29 10.62 17.89
CA ILE A 129 -9.40 11.46 17.08
C ILE A 129 -9.86 11.66 15.63
N ALA A 130 -10.73 10.78 15.12
CA ALA A 130 -11.21 10.82 13.75
C ALA A 130 -12.54 10.06 13.59
N ARG A 131 -13.46 10.62 12.80
CA ARG A 131 -14.70 9.95 12.35
C ARG A 131 -14.44 8.98 11.20
N THR A 132 -13.42 9.28 10.39
CA THR A 132 -13.16 8.58 9.14
C THR A 132 -12.40 7.28 9.37
N CYS A 133 -13.08 6.15 9.16
CA CYS A 133 -12.44 4.84 9.14
C CYS A 133 -12.21 4.40 7.69
N PRO A 134 -10.95 4.24 7.23
CA PRO A 134 -10.67 3.78 5.86
C PRO A 134 -11.39 2.48 5.53
N LYS A 135 -11.40 1.52 6.46
CA LYS A 135 -12.11 0.25 6.30
C LYS A 135 -13.62 0.45 6.06
N TYR A 136 -14.26 1.40 6.76
CA TYR A 136 -15.67 1.67 6.55
C TYR A 136 -15.95 2.30 5.18
N ILE A 137 -15.06 3.20 4.71
CA ILE A 137 -15.15 3.77 3.36
C ILE A 137 -15.05 2.67 2.30
N GLU A 138 -14.09 1.76 2.45
CA GLU A 138 -13.96 0.60 1.56
C GLU A 138 -15.24 -0.23 1.53
N GLU A 139 -15.80 -0.59 2.70
CA GLU A 139 -17.05 -1.36 2.79
C GLU A 139 -18.24 -0.62 2.16
N GLN A 140 -18.32 0.72 2.28
CA GLN A 140 -19.35 1.50 1.61
C GLN A 140 -19.20 1.47 0.09
N GLU A 141 -17.98 1.58 -0.44
CA GLU A 141 -17.74 1.47 -1.88
C GLU A 141 -18.09 0.08 -2.40
N ILE A 142 -17.73 -0.97 -1.65
CA ILE A 142 -18.09 -2.36 -1.98
C ILE A 142 -19.62 -2.54 -1.97
N ALA A 143 -20.33 -1.94 -1.01
CA ALA A 143 -21.79 -1.97 -0.96
C ALA A 143 -22.42 -1.24 -2.16
N LYS A 144 -21.84 -0.11 -2.60
CA LYS A 144 -22.25 0.59 -3.82
C LYS A 144 -22.01 -0.25 -5.07
N ILE A 145 -20.82 -0.84 -5.24
CA ILE A 145 -20.52 -1.76 -6.37
C ILE A 145 -21.53 -2.89 -6.43
N ARG A 146 -21.87 -3.48 -5.27
CA ARG A 146 -22.88 -4.53 -5.17
C ARG A 146 -24.22 -4.08 -5.74
N GLN A 147 -24.68 -2.89 -5.35
CA GLN A 147 -25.97 -2.34 -5.78
C GLN A 147 -25.96 -1.91 -7.26
N ASP A 148 -24.92 -1.22 -7.69
CA ASP A 148 -24.82 -0.65 -9.04
C ASP A 148 -24.61 -1.71 -10.12
N GLN A 149 -23.93 -2.81 -9.77
CA GLN A 149 -23.58 -3.88 -10.72
C GLN A 149 -24.39 -5.17 -10.50
N ASP A 150 -25.30 -5.18 -9.52
CA ASP A 150 -26.13 -6.34 -9.15
C ASP A 150 -25.32 -7.64 -8.97
N VAL A 151 -24.22 -7.55 -8.22
CA VAL A 151 -23.32 -8.67 -7.95
C VAL A 151 -23.38 -9.12 -6.49
N SER A 152 -22.82 -10.30 -6.20
CA SER A 152 -22.64 -10.73 -4.80
C SER A 152 -21.59 -9.86 -4.08
N PHE A 153 -21.64 -9.81 -2.74
CA PHE A 153 -20.61 -9.11 -1.96
C PHE A 153 -19.19 -9.64 -2.22
N GLY A 154 -19.03 -10.96 -2.40
CA GLY A 154 -17.73 -11.55 -2.70
C GLY A 154 -17.17 -11.08 -4.04
N GLU A 155 -18.04 -10.90 -5.03
CA GLU A 155 -17.66 -10.39 -6.35
C GLU A 155 -17.40 -8.88 -6.33
N ALA A 156 -18.24 -8.09 -5.64
CA ALA A 156 -18.00 -6.67 -5.40
C ALA A 156 -16.64 -6.44 -4.72
N ARG A 157 -16.26 -7.28 -3.74
CA ARG A 157 -14.94 -7.23 -3.08
C ARG A 157 -13.79 -7.51 -4.05
N ARG A 158 -13.95 -8.46 -4.97
CA ARG A 158 -12.95 -8.75 -6.02
C ARG A 158 -12.79 -7.57 -6.96
N ILE A 159 -13.90 -6.95 -7.36
CA ILE A 159 -13.91 -5.79 -8.25
C ILE A 159 -13.25 -4.58 -7.57
N PHE A 160 -13.59 -4.32 -6.30
CA PHE A 160 -12.95 -3.30 -5.48
C PHE A 160 -11.44 -3.54 -5.38
N ASN A 161 -11.03 -4.76 -5.00
CA ASN A 161 -9.62 -5.11 -4.86
C ASN A 161 -8.86 -5.02 -6.19
N ALA A 162 -9.45 -5.44 -7.31
CA ALA A 162 -8.81 -5.36 -8.62
C ALA A 162 -8.54 -3.91 -9.07
N LYS A 163 -9.36 -2.95 -8.62
CA LYS A 163 -9.18 -1.52 -8.88
C LYS A 163 -8.16 -0.87 -7.94
N HIS A 164 -8.19 -1.23 -6.65
CA HIS A 164 -7.44 -0.52 -5.61
C HIS A 164 -6.14 -1.21 -5.16
N ILE A 165 -6.02 -2.52 -5.34
CA ILE A 165 -4.90 -3.30 -4.85
C ILE A 165 -4.13 -3.87 -6.05
N GLN A 166 -2.93 -3.35 -6.29
CA GLN A 166 -2.00 -4.00 -7.19
C GLN A 166 -1.38 -5.22 -6.51
N THR A 167 -1.69 -6.39 -7.06
CA THR A 167 -1.08 -7.65 -6.63
C THR A 167 0.13 -7.95 -7.50
N TYR A 168 1.10 -8.71 -6.96
CA TYR A 168 2.27 -9.16 -7.72
C TYR A 168 1.86 -9.84 -9.04
N ALA A 169 0.85 -10.71 -9.00
CA ALA A 169 0.33 -11.38 -10.19
C ALA A 169 -0.22 -10.37 -11.23
N SER A 170 -0.93 -9.33 -10.80
CA SER A 170 -1.43 -8.29 -11.73
C SER A 170 -0.31 -7.51 -12.40
N THR A 171 0.77 -7.19 -11.69
CA THR A 171 1.94 -6.49 -12.25
C THR A 171 2.64 -7.36 -13.30
N VAL A 172 2.97 -8.61 -12.96
CA VAL A 172 3.63 -9.54 -13.89
C VAL A 172 2.78 -9.80 -15.13
N ASN A 173 1.48 -10.01 -14.97
CA ASN A 173 0.58 -10.21 -16.11
C ASN A 173 0.53 -8.97 -17.01
N SER A 174 0.49 -7.77 -16.43
CA SER A 174 0.51 -6.52 -17.20
C SER A 174 1.82 -6.33 -17.97
N GLU A 175 2.96 -6.66 -17.35
CA GLU A 175 4.28 -6.60 -17.99
C GLU A 175 4.39 -7.61 -19.13
N SER A 176 3.95 -8.84 -18.93
CA SER A 176 3.94 -9.86 -20.00
C SER A 176 3.05 -9.45 -21.19
N ALA A 177 1.90 -8.82 -20.93
CA ALA A 177 1.00 -8.35 -21.96
C ALA A 177 1.62 -7.20 -22.77
N VAL A 178 2.36 -6.30 -22.10
CA VAL A 178 3.10 -5.21 -22.74
C VAL A 178 4.24 -5.76 -23.60
N GLN A 179 5.01 -6.73 -23.10
CA GLN A 179 6.09 -7.37 -23.84
C GLN A 179 5.59 -8.08 -25.10
N GLN A 180 4.45 -8.78 -25.01
CA GLN A 180 3.87 -9.45 -26.16
C GLN A 180 3.38 -8.45 -27.23
N ARG A 181 2.80 -7.32 -26.82
CA ARG A 181 2.41 -6.24 -27.74
C ARG A 181 3.63 -5.62 -28.43
N LEU A 182 4.70 -5.38 -27.69
CA LEU A 182 5.98 -4.90 -28.24
C LEU A 182 6.57 -5.89 -29.26
N ALA A 183 6.57 -7.18 -28.95
CA ALA A 183 7.05 -8.21 -29.86
C ALA A 183 6.22 -8.29 -31.15
N ASN A 184 4.90 -8.16 -31.05
CA ASN A 184 4.02 -8.14 -32.21
C ASN A 184 4.25 -6.89 -33.08
N ALA A 185 4.33 -5.70 -32.46
CA ALA A 185 4.60 -4.45 -33.17
C ALA A 185 5.96 -4.46 -33.88
N GLN A 186 7.00 -5.00 -33.24
CA GLN A 186 8.32 -5.16 -33.86
C GLN A 186 8.29 -6.12 -35.05
N LYS A 187 7.47 -7.17 -34.98
CA LYS A 187 7.30 -8.11 -36.08
C LYS A 187 6.64 -7.43 -37.29
N GLU A 188 5.56 -6.69 -37.07
CA GLU A 188 4.86 -5.90 -38.10
C GLU A 188 5.78 -4.85 -38.74
N GLU A 189 6.58 -4.14 -37.94
CA GLU A 189 7.58 -3.19 -38.44
C GLU A 189 8.65 -3.91 -39.30
N SER A 190 9.11 -5.09 -38.88
CA SER A 190 10.09 -5.86 -39.65
C SER A 190 9.54 -6.36 -41.00
N GLU A 191 8.24 -6.67 -41.08
CA GLU A 191 7.57 -7.12 -42.29
C GLU A 191 7.33 -5.95 -43.26
N THR A 192 6.91 -4.80 -42.76
CA THR A 192 6.75 -3.57 -43.56
C THR A 192 8.08 -3.07 -44.12
N VAL A 193 9.16 -3.08 -43.32
CA VAL A 193 10.50 -2.72 -43.80
C VAL A 193 10.99 -3.68 -44.89
N LYS A 194 10.67 -4.97 -44.80
CA LYS A 194 11.02 -5.94 -45.86
C LYS A 194 10.25 -5.66 -47.16
N ALA A 195 8.96 -5.35 -47.09
CA ALA A 195 8.15 -5.00 -48.26
C ALA A 195 8.70 -3.74 -48.97
N LEU A 196 8.96 -2.67 -48.21
CA LEU A 196 9.53 -1.43 -48.76
C LEU A 196 10.91 -1.65 -49.43
N ARG A 197 11.76 -2.53 -48.87
CA ARG A 197 13.04 -2.88 -49.49
C ARG A 197 12.86 -3.60 -50.83
N GLN A 198 11.86 -4.45 -50.96
CA GLN A 198 11.54 -5.14 -52.22
C GLN A 198 11.03 -4.15 -53.27
N GLU A 199 10.15 -3.23 -52.90
CA GLU A 199 9.67 -2.16 -53.79
C GLU A 199 10.80 -1.22 -54.24
N LEU A 200 11.69 -0.84 -53.33
CA LEU A 200 12.90 -0.06 -53.67
C LEU A 200 13.83 -0.81 -54.63
N ALA A 201 13.95 -2.13 -54.50
CA ALA A 201 14.74 -2.94 -55.42
C ALA A 201 14.10 -2.99 -56.82
N ALA A 202 12.77 -3.17 -56.89
CA ALA A 202 12.02 -3.20 -58.15
C ALA A 202 12.09 -1.86 -58.89
N THR A 203 11.86 -0.74 -58.18
CA THR A 203 11.94 0.61 -58.75
C THR A 203 13.35 0.96 -59.22
N LYS A 204 14.40 0.57 -58.47
CA LYS A 204 15.79 0.73 -58.93
C LYS A 204 16.09 -0.04 -60.20
N LYS A 205 15.58 -1.28 -60.33
CA LYS A 205 15.77 -2.08 -61.54
C LYS A 205 15.09 -1.42 -62.75
N ALA A 206 13.84 -0.98 -62.60
CA ALA A 206 13.12 -0.27 -63.65
C ALA A 206 13.83 1.04 -64.07
N LEU A 207 14.38 1.78 -63.10
CA LEU A 207 15.16 3.00 -63.37
C LEU A 207 16.45 2.69 -64.14
N ALA A 208 17.13 1.58 -63.82
CA ALA A 208 18.30 1.13 -64.56
C ALA A 208 17.96 0.77 -66.02
N GLU A 209 16.85 0.08 -66.25
CA GLU A 209 16.34 -0.27 -67.59
C GLU A 209 15.99 1.00 -68.41
N LEU A 210 15.26 1.96 -67.80
CA LEU A 210 14.97 3.26 -68.43
C LEU A 210 16.24 4.07 -68.73
N SER A 211 17.23 4.04 -67.83
CA SER A 211 18.51 4.72 -68.07
C SER A 211 19.31 4.08 -69.21
N GLY A 212 19.18 2.76 -69.42
CA GLY A 212 19.78 2.04 -70.53
C GLY A 212 19.15 2.45 -71.87
N THR A 213 17.82 2.42 -71.95
CA THR A 213 17.07 2.82 -73.15
C THR A 213 17.29 4.29 -73.53
N LEU A 214 17.41 5.20 -72.56
CA LEU A 214 17.76 6.60 -72.82
C LEU A 214 19.17 6.76 -73.42
N LYS A 215 20.15 5.96 -72.99
CA LYS A 215 21.50 5.98 -73.56
C LYS A 215 21.51 5.45 -74.99
N GLU A 216 20.74 4.40 -75.27
CA GLU A 216 20.58 3.83 -76.61
C GLU A 216 19.92 4.82 -77.57
N LEU A 217 18.84 5.49 -77.15
CA LEU A 217 18.19 6.56 -77.94
C LEU A 217 19.11 7.76 -78.17
N ALA A 218 19.96 8.12 -77.20
CA ALA A 218 20.93 9.20 -77.36
C ALA A 218 22.05 8.84 -78.36
N GLN A 219 22.44 7.57 -78.46
CA GLN A 219 23.40 7.09 -79.45
C GLN A 219 22.80 7.05 -80.87
N ALA A 220 21.54 6.64 -80.99
CA ALA A 220 20.82 6.61 -82.28
C ALA A 220 20.52 8.01 -82.86
N LYS A 221 20.52 9.06 -82.04
CA LYS A 221 20.29 10.45 -82.47
C LYS A 221 21.57 11.19 -82.91
N ASN A 222 22.74 10.62 -82.63
CA ASN A 222 24.06 11.17 -82.94
C ASN A 222 24.78 10.44 -84.10
N ALA A 223 24.07 9.54 -84.80
CA ALA A 223 24.46 8.90 -86.05
C ALA A 223 23.60 9.44 -87.19
#